data_AF-A0AAQ1CBS7-F1
#
_entry.id   AF-A0AAQ1CBS7-F1
#
_cell.length_a   1.000
_cell.length_b   1.000
_cell.length_c   1.000
_cell.angle_alpha   90.00
_cell.angle_beta   90.00
_cell.angle_gamma   90.00
#
_symmetry.space_group_name_H-M   'P 1'
#
loop_
_entity.id
_entity.type
_entity.pdbx_description
1 polymer ?
#
loop_
_entity_poly.entity_id
_entity_poly.type
_entity_poly.pdbx_seq_one_letter_code
_entity_poly.pdbx_strand_id
1 'polypeptide(L)'
;MSTLIVDDEPLARARIKRLLAAHPQYDVIADAENGELAVKLCQQLQPDLVLLDINMPKCSGMDVAAVLKQLTIPPAVVFLTAHPEHALEAFELAVDGYLVKPVTADALSKTLSQLRRLNRAQVSKSDDLYISYQLAGVIKRVHIEDLICCTAEQKYTRLTFDGGEALVEQSLKQLELQYPAQLMRIHRNTLVNKNRIYSMTHDDGVHSLMLDGASTKFVISRREVKTVKAIMGK
;
A
#
# COMPACT_ATOMS: atom_id res chain seq x y z
N MET A 1 14.67 2.70 0.16
CA MET A 1 13.59 3.57 -0.30
C MET A 1 14.15 4.48 -1.36
N SER A 2 13.69 4.34 -2.59
CA SER A 2 14.11 5.19 -3.70
C SER A 2 13.62 6.62 -3.47
N THR A 3 14.51 7.60 -3.62
CA THR A 3 14.28 9.00 -3.27
C THR A 3 14.61 9.90 -4.45
N LEU A 4 13.68 10.80 -4.78
CA LEU A 4 13.88 11.88 -5.73
C LEU A 4 14.04 13.20 -4.98
N ILE A 5 15.03 14.01 -5.38
CA ILE A 5 15.23 15.36 -4.83
C ILE A 5 14.86 16.38 -5.90
N VAL A 6 14.01 17.35 -5.55
CA VAL A 6 13.51 18.36 -6.48
C VAL A 6 13.73 19.74 -5.88
N ASP A 7 14.59 20.52 -6.52
CA ASP A 7 14.95 21.88 -6.10
C ASP A 7 15.62 22.56 -7.30
N ASP A 8 15.28 23.81 -7.62
CA ASP A 8 15.88 24.51 -8.75
C ASP A 8 17.34 24.89 -8.49
N GLU A 9 17.74 25.02 -7.21
CA GLU A 9 19.10 25.38 -6.82
C GLU A 9 20.04 24.15 -6.75
N PRO A 10 21.11 24.06 -7.57
CA PRO A 10 22.03 22.91 -7.56
C PRO A 10 22.73 22.70 -6.21
N LEU A 11 23.04 23.79 -5.48
CA LEU A 11 23.69 23.72 -4.17
C LEU A 11 22.75 23.13 -3.11
N ALA A 12 21.46 23.42 -3.17
CA ALA A 12 20.46 22.84 -2.29
C ALA A 12 20.36 21.32 -2.53
N ARG A 13 20.27 20.88 -3.80
CA ARG A 13 20.28 19.44 -4.14
C ARG A 13 21.53 18.73 -3.62
N ALA A 14 22.72 19.31 -3.85
CA ALA A 14 23.98 18.76 -3.37
C ALA A 14 24.03 18.65 -1.83
N ARG A 15 23.52 19.66 -1.12
CA ARG A 15 23.42 19.65 0.34
C ARG A 15 22.52 18.51 0.83
N ILE A 16 21.33 18.36 0.26
CA ILE A 16 20.39 17.30 0.65
C ILE A 16 20.99 15.92 0.39
N LYS A 17 21.62 15.69 -0.78
CA LYS A 17 22.34 14.45 -1.08
C LYS A 17 23.39 14.12 -0.02
N ARG A 18 24.18 15.12 0.39
CA ARG A 18 25.20 14.96 1.44
C ARG A 18 24.59 14.61 2.80
N LEU A 19 23.47 15.23 3.16
CA LEU A 19 22.77 14.91 4.42
C LEU A 19 22.16 13.49 4.38
N LEU A 20 21.59 13.09 3.25
CA LEU A 20 21.03 11.75 3.05
C LEU A 20 22.08 10.64 3.04
N ALA A 21 23.36 10.95 2.76
CA ALA A 21 24.44 9.96 2.86
C ALA A 21 24.59 9.35 4.27
N ALA A 22 24.13 10.05 5.32
CA ALA A 22 24.08 9.52 6.69
C ALA A 22 22.90 8.54 6.94
N HIS A 23 22.03 8.34 5.94
CA HIS A 23 20.81 7.55 6.01
C HIS A 23 20.74 6.52 4.86
N PRO A 24 21.54 5.43 4.91
CA PRO A 24 21.72 4.48 3.80
C PRO A 24 20.45 3.76 3.32
N GLN A 25 19.39 3.81 4.12
CA GLN A 25 18.04 3.36 3.75
C GLN A 25 17.34 4.18 2.65
N TYR A 26 17.78 5.41 2.40
CA TYR A 26 17.22 6.32 1.40
C TYR A 26 18.22 6.44 0.27
N ASP A 27 17.88 5.86 -0.87
CA ASP A 27 18.74 5.84 -2.04
C ASP A 27 18.30 6.95 -2.99
N VAL A 28 19.19 7.90 -3.28
CA VAL A 28 18.88 9.02 -4.17
C VAL A 28 19.04 8.54 -5.61
N ILE A 29 17.93 8.16 -6.24
CA ILE A 29 17.93 7.55 -7.57
C ILE A 29 18.00 8.57 -8.70
N ALA A 30 17.57 9.81 -8.44
CA ALA A 30 17.60 10.92 -9.39
C ALA A 30 17.44 12.26 -8.65
N ASP A 31 17.67 13.35 -9.38
CA ASP A 31 17.31 14.70 -8.96
C ASP A 31 16.72 15.51 -10.12
N ALA A 32 15.87 16.48 -9.80
CA ALA A 32 15.20 17.34 -10.77
C ALA A 32 15.38 18.81 -10.41
N GLU A 33 15.56 19.65 -11.43
CA GLU A 33 15.74 21.10 -11.29
C GLU A 33 14.44 21.90 -11.46
N ASN A 34 13.31 21.23 -11.77
CA ASN A 34 12.01 21.87 -11.93
C ASN A 34 10.87 20.85 -11.77
N GLY A 35 9.65 21.36 -11.63
CA GLY A 35 8.45 20.55 -11.45
C GLY A 35 8.10 19.64 -12.63
N GLU A 36 8.28 20.10 -13.88
CA GLU A 36 7.99 19.31 -15.07
C GLU A 36 8.86 18.04 -15.14
N LEU A 37 10.17 18.21 -14.92
CA LEU A 37 11.12 17.11 -14.85
C LEU A 37 10.81 16.19 -13.66
N ALA A 38 10.41 16.75 -12.52
CA ALA A 38 10.05 15.98 -11.34
C ALA A 38 8.86 15.04 -11.60
N VAL A 39 7.78 15.53 -12.22
CA VAL A 39 6.60 14.72 -12.57
C VAL A 39 7.00 13.61 -13.53
N LYS A 40 7.77 13.94 -14.57
CA LYS A 40 8.24 12.95 -15.56
C LYS A 40 9.09 11.85 -14.89
N LEU A 41 10.02 12.21 -14.02
CA LEU A 41 10.86 11.25 -13.31
C LEU A 41 10.05 10.41 -12.32
N CYS A 42 9.04 10.98 -11.66
CA CYS A 42 8.15 10.21 -10.78
C CYS A 42 7.37 9.14 -11.55
N GLN A 43 6.87 9.47 -12.75
CA GLN A 43 6.15 8.51 -13.60
C GLN A 43 7.07 7.39 -14.12
N GLN A 44 8.32 7.71 -14.43
CA GLN A 44 9.28 6.76 -15.00
C GLN A 44 9.95 5.86 -13.96
N LEU A 45 10.33 6.44 -12.82
CA LEU A 45 11.17 5.78 -11.81
C LEU A 45 10.39 5.34 -10.58
N GLN A 46 9.16 5.82 -10.40
CA GLN A 46 8.28 5.48 -9.27
C GLN A 46 9.02 5.54 -7.91
N PRO A 47 9.58 6.71 -7.54
CA PRO A 47 10.29 6.84 -6.27
C PRO A 47 9.35 6.58 -5.08
N ASP A 48 9.88 6.07 -3.97
CA ASP A 48 9.13 5.92 -2.72
C ASP A 48 8.96 7.25 -1.98
N LEU A 49 9.91 8.18 -2.15
CA LEU A 49 9.96 9.48 -1.46
C LEU A 49 10.38 10.59 -2.43
N VAL A 50 9.70 11.73 -2.34
CA VAL A 50 10.09 12.98 -3.02
C VAL A 50 10.36 14.06 -1.98
N LEU A 51 11.58 14.59 -1.98
CA LEU A 51 11.92 15.83 -1.27
C LEU A 51 11.75 17.00 -2.24
N LEU A 52 10.77 17.85 -2.00
CA LEU A 52 10.24 18.79 -3.00
C LEU A 52 10.30 20.22 -2.52
N ASP A 53 11.05 21.07 -3.19
CA ASP A 53 11.01 22.51 -2.93
C ASP A 53 9.66 23.11 -3.30
N ILE A 54 9.12 23.97 -2.45
CA ILE A 54 7.87 24.69 -2.72
C ILE A 54 8.09 25.78 -3.77
N ASN A 55 9.19 26.52 -3.63
CA ASN A 55 9.43 27.75 -4.39
C ASN A 55 10.30 27.47 -5.63
N MET A 56 9.69 26.93 -6.68
CA MET A 56 10.36 26.73 -7.97
C MET A 56 9.76 27.61 -9.08
N PRO A 57 10.58 28.11 -10.03
CA PRO A 57 10.08 28.85 -11.18
C PRO A 57 9.12 28.01 -12.05
N LYS A 58 8.12 28.67 -12.65
CA LYS A 58 7.14 28.14 -13.61
C LYS A 58 6.10 27.14 -13.06
N CYS A 59 6.47 26.29 -12.12
CA CYS A 59 5.57 25.31 -11.50
C CYS A 59 5.90 25.18 -10.02
N SER A 60 4.93 25.49 -9.16
CA SER A 60 5.13 25.40 -7.70
C SER A 60 5.27 23.95 -7.27
N GLY A 61 6.06 23.70 -6.22
CA GLY A 61 6.10 22.39 -5.58
C GLY A 61 4.71 21.90 -5.14
N MET A 62 3.80 22.81 -4.82
CA MET A 62 2.41 22.48 -4.48
C MET A 62 1.65 21.89 -5.67
N ASP A 63 1.83 22.46 -6.86
CA ASP A 63 1.20 21.96 -8.10
C ASP A 63 1.75 20.57 -8.44
N VAL A 64 3.06 20.39 -8.30
CA VAL A 64 3.73 19.09 -8.49
C VAL A 64 3.15 18.07 -7.52
N ALA A 65 3.06 18.38 -6.23
CA ALA A 65 2.52 17.46 -5.23
C ALA A 65 1.06 17.06 -5.52
N ALA A 66 0.23 17.99 -5.97
CA ALA A 66 -1.15 17.72 -6.37
C ALA A 66 -1.23 16.72 -7.54
N VAL A 67 -0.32 16.83 -8.52
CA VAL A 67 -0.21 15.87 -9.63
C VAL A 67 0.29 14.51 -9.15
N LEU A 68 1.32 14.48 -8.29
CA LEU A 68 1.89 13.23 -7.77
C LEU A 68 0.88 12.41 -6.97
N LYS A 69 -0.06 13.07 -6.27
CA LYS A 69 -1.15 12.41 -5.54
C LYS A 69 -2.14 11.66 -6.42
N GLN A 70 -2.25 12.02 -7.69
CA GLN A 70 -3.16 11.36 -8.64
C GLN A 70 -2.53 10.15 -9.33
N LEU A 71 -1.26 9.84 -9.04
CA LEU A 71 -0.60 8.64 -9.54
C LEU A 71 -1.19 7.38 -8.91
N THR A 72 -1.17 6.28 -9.66
CA THR A 72 -1.65 4.96 -9.19
C THR A 72 -0.97 4.53 -7.89
N ILE A 73 0.32 4.86 -7.74
CA ILE A 73 1.10 4.64 -6.53
C ILE A 73 1.76 6.00 -6.21
N PRO A 74 1.16 6.82 -5.32
CA PRO A 74 1.71 8.12 -5.00
C PRO A 74 2.94 7.97 -4.10
N PRO A 75 4.05 8.69 -4.38
CA PRO A 75 5.20 8.72 -3.49
C PRO A 75 4.86 9.46 -2.19
N ALA A 76 5.62 9.20 -1.13
CA ALA A 76 5.60 10.09 0.03
C ALA A 76 6.20 11.45 -0.37
N VAL A 77 5.57 12.55 0.02
CA VAL A 77 6.05 13.91 -0.32
C VAL A 77 6.45 14.65 0.95
N VAL A 78 7.69 15.16 0.97
CA VAL A 78 8.17 16.07 2.00
C VAL A 78 8.57 17.39 1.37
N PHE A 79 7.90 18.46 1.78
CA PHE A 79 8.24 19.78 1.27
C PHE A 79 9.53 20.33 1.90
N LEU A 80 10.32 21.01 1.08
CA LEU A 80 11.40 21.89 1.48
C LEU A 80 10.89 23.32 1.28
N THR A 81 11.02 24.18 2.29
CA THR A 81 10.53 25.56 2.21
C THR A 81 11.45 26.51 2.94
N ALA A 82 11.66 27.72 2.40
CA ALA A 82 12.31 28.81 3.15
C ALA A 82 11.37 29.50 4.15
N HIS A 83 10.07 29.20 4.06
CA HIS A 83 8.98 29.93 4.70
C HIS A 83 8.11 28.98 5.53
N PRO A 84 8.13 29.09 6.87
CA PRO A 84 7.33 28.24 7.76
C PRO A 84 5.81 28.37 7.56
N GLU A 85 5.35 29.52 7.05
CA GLU A 85 3.94 29.86 6.83
C GLU A 85 3.23 28.94 5.84
N HIS A 86 3.95 28.35 4.87
CA HIS A 86 3.38 27.37 3.94
C HIS A 86 3.09 26.01 4.56
N ALA A 87 3.45 25.79 5.83
CA ALA A 87 3.14 24.54 6.53
C ALA A 87 1.62 24.28 6.60
N LEU A 88 0.80 25.32 6.73
CA LEU A 88 -0.66 25.18 6.82
C LEU A 88 -1.27 24.70 5.49
N GLU A 89 -0.82 25.26 4.37
CA GLU A 89 -1.26 24.88 3.03
C GLU A 89 -0.78 23.46 2.67
N ALA A 90 0.42 23.09 3.10
CA ALA A 90 0.93 21.73 2.97
C ALA A 90 0.10 20.69 3.74
N PHE A 91 -0.44 21.06 4.90
CA PHE A 91 -1.37 20.21 5.66
C PHE A 91 -2.68 19.94 4.90
N GLU A 92 -3.23 20.92 4.19
CA GLU A 92 -4.43 20.74 3.37
C GLU A 92 -4.18 19.78 2.19
N LEU A 93 -2.99 19.85 1.61
CA LEU A 93 -2.53 18.88 0.64
C LEU A 93 -2.17 17.53 1.26
N ALA A 94 -2.37 17.26 2.56
CA ALA A 94 -2.08 16.00 3.24
C ALA A 94 -0.72 15.38 2.85
N VAL A 95 0.35 16.18 2.88
CA VAL A 95 1.72 15.70 2.65
C VAL A 95 2.30 15.02 3.88
N ASP A 96 3.29 14.16 3.67
CA ASP A 96 3.82 13.28 4.72
C ASP A 96 4.87 13.97 5.61
N GLY A 97 5.33 15.17 5.24
CA GLY A 97 6.17 16.01 6.10
C GLY A 97 6.59 17.34 5.47
N TYR A 98 7.29 18.16 6.26
CA TYR A 98 7.88 19.41 5.80
C TYR A 98 9.24 19.65 6.48
N LEU A 99 10.11 20.41 5.81
CA LEU A 99 11.44 20.80 6.26
C LEU A 99 11.70 22.27 5.91
N VAL A 100 12.05 23.05 6.92
CA VAL A 100 12.41 24.46 6.73
C VAL A 100 13.89 24.58 6.34
N LYS A 101 14.19 25.37 5.32
CA LYS A 101 15.53 25.73 4.87
C LYS A 101 16.12 26.78 5.84
N PRO A 102 17.40 26.70 6.21
CA PRO A 102 18.39 25.71 5.76
C PRO A 102 18.18 24.34 6.42
N VAL A 103 18.11 23.30 5.59
CA VAL A 103 17.90 21.93 6.09
C VAL A 103 19.10 21.50 6.93
N THR A 104 18.83 21.09 8.16
CA THR A 104 19.80 20.56 9.12
C THR A 104 19.72 19.04 9.20
N ALA A 105 20.81 18.39 9.62
CA ALA A 105 20.83 16.94 9.78
C ALA A 105 19.79 16.44 10.80
N ASP A 106 19.62 17.16 11.92
CA ASP A 106 18.63 16.80 12.95
C ASP A 106 17.19 16.90 12.42
N ALA A 107 16.85 17.99 11.74
CA ALA A 107 15.53 18.18 11.16
C ALA A 107 15.21 17.09 10.12
N LEU A 108 16.14 16.83 9.20
CA LEU A 108 15.99 15.76 8.21
C LEU A 108 15.80 14.39 8.88
N SER A 109 16.66 14.04 9.83
CA SER A 109 16.58 12.75 10.53
C SER A 109 15.26 12.56 11.27
N LYS A 110 14.74 13.62 11.92
CA LYS A 110 13.43 13.60 12.58
C LYS A 110 12.29 13.37 11.60
N THR A 111 12.25 14.12 10.50
CA THR A 111 11.20 13.98 9.47
C THR A 111 11.24 12.60 8.83
N LEU A 112 12.42 12.10 8.44
CA LEU A 112 12.57 10.74 7.89
C LEU A 112 12.14 9.65 8.88
N SER A 113 12.39 9.83 10.18
CA SER A 113 11.94 8.90 11.21
C SER A 113 10.41 8.90 11.38
N GLN A 114 9.77 10.06 11.26
CA GLN A 114 8.31 10.19 11.27
C GLN A 114 7.68 9.55 10.02
N LEU A 115 8.25 9.78 8.84
CA LEU A 115 7.85 9.14 7.59
C LEU A 115 7.91 7.62 7.66
N ARG A 116 8.97 7.06 8.27
CA ARG A 116 9.05 5.61 8.50
C ARG A 116 7.91 5.09 9.34
N ARG A 117 7.46 5.84 10.36
CA ARG A 117 6.34 5.45 11.20
C ARG A 117 5.02 5.52 10.45
N LEU A 118 4.82 6.55 9.62
CA LEU A 118 3.64 6.73 8.78
C LEU A 118 3.58 5.67 7.68
N ASN A 119 4.68 5.43 6.96
CA ASN A 119 4.78 4.34 6.00
C ASN A 119 4.56 2.99 6.67
N ARG A 120 5.08 2.71 7.87
CA ARG A 120 4.76 1.44 8.56
C ARG A 120 3.28 1.31 8.96
N ALA A 121 2.51 2.40 8.97
CA ALA A 121 1.07 2.43 9.24
C ALA A 121 0.20 2.54 7.96
N GLN A 122 0.76 3.02 6.84
CA GLN A 122 0.12 3.14 5.52
C GLN A 122 0.48 1.97 4.58
N VAL A 123 1.75 1.54 4.54
CA VAL A 123 2.21 0.30 3.87
C VAL A 123 1.55 -0.93 4.48
N SER A 124 1.22 -0.91 5.78
CA SER A 124 0.40 -1.93 6.43
C SER A 124 -1.10 -1.88 6.08
N LYS A 125 -1.52 -0.97 5.20
CA LYS A 125 -2.92 -0.88 4.75
C LYS A 125 -3.11 -1.10 3.25
N SER A 126 -2.13 -0.80 2.39
CA SER A 126 -2.29 -0.97 0.94
C SER A 126 -1.58 -2.19 0.36
N ASP A 127 -0.33 -2.47 0.74
CA ASP A 127 0.39 -3.67 0.27
C ASP A 127 0.01 -4.95 1.06
N ASP A 128 -0.45 -4.77 2.31
CA ASP A 128 -1.05 -5.82 3.16
C ASP A 128 -2.45 -6.27 2.71
N LEU A 129 -2.93 -5.79 1.56
CA LEU A 129 -4.22 -6.18 0.98
C LEU A 129 -4.07 -6.83 -0.40
N TYR A 130 -2.86 -7.10 -0.89
CA TYR A 130 -2.67 -7.80 -2.18
C TYR A 130 -2.00 -9.16 -2.02
N ILE A 131 -2.59 -10.18 -2.66
CA ILE A 131 -1.94 -11.49 -2.83
C ILE A 131 -1.31 -11.53 -4.21
N SER A 132 -0.01 -11.85 -4.28
CA SER A 132 0.73 -11.94 -5.55
C SER A 132 0.72 -13.37 -6.09
N TYR A 133 0.58 -13.53 -7.40
CA TYR A 133 0.59 -14.83 -8.08
C TYR A 133 1.31 -14.75 -9.43
N GLN A 134 1.81 -15.89 -9.92
CA GLN A 134 2.49 -16.00 -11.21
C GLN A 134 1.52 -16.49 -12.28
N LEU A 135 1.45 -15.81 -13.42
CA LEU A 135 0.68 -16.24 -14.59
C LEU A 135 1.49 -15.99 -15.86
N ALA A 136 1.79 -17.06 -16.61
CA ALA A 136 2.57 -16.99 -17.85
C ALA A 136 3.91 -16.23 -17.71
N GLY A 137 4.60 -16.42 -16.58
CA GLY A 137 5.90 -15.78 -16.30
C GLY A 137 5.83 -14.32 -15.85
N VAL A 138 4.62 -13.77 -15.66
CA VAL A 138 4.39 -12.42 -15.17
C VAL A 138 3.80 -12.47 -13.77
N ILE A 139 4.30 -11.61 -12.87
CA ILE A 139 3.71 -11.41 -11.54
C ILE A 139 2.44 -10.57 -11.69
N LYS A 140 1.32 -11.13 -11.24
CA LYS A 140 0.04 -10.43 -11.09
C LYS A 140 -0.32 -10.35 -9.61
N ARG A 141 -1.25 -9.46 -9.29
CA ARG A 141 -1.73 -9.22 -7.92
C ARG A 141 -3.26 -9.22 -7.91
N VAL A 142 -3.84 -9.78 -6.85
CA VAL A 142 -5.28 -9.72 -6.56
C VAL A 142 -5.49 -8.94 -5.27
N HIS A 143 -6.40 -7.97 -5.28
CA HIS A 143 -6.76 -7.24 -4.07
C HIS A 143 -7.62 -8.15 -3.19
N ILE A 144 -7.46 -8.06 -1.87
CA ILE A 144 -8.15 -8.93 -0.92
C ILE A 144 -9.65 -8.70 -0.96
N GLU A 145 -10.12 -7.49 -1.31
CA GLU A 145 -11.54 -7.21 -1.47
C GLU A 145 -12.15 -7.89 -2.69
N ASP A 146 -11.36 -8.18 -3.72
CA ASP A 146 -11.77 -8.92 -4.92
C ASP A 146 -11.82 -10.43 -4.69
N LEU A 147 -11.16 -10.90 -3.62
CA LEU A 147 -11.04 -12.30 -3.29
C LEU A 147 -12.33 -12.85 -2.69
N ILE A 148 -12.84 -13.93 -3.25
CA ILE A 148 -14.05 -14.63 -2.78
C ILE A 148 -13.65 -15.70 -1.76
N CYS A 149 -12.75 -16.61 -2.15
CA CYS A 149 -12.30 -17.71 -1.28
C CYS A 149 -10.91 -18.22 -1.64
N CYS A 150 -10.32 -18.99 -0.72
CA CYS A 150 -9.11 -19.77 -0.96
C CYS A 150 -9.39 -21.24 -0.66
N THR A 151 -9.00 -22.14 -1.56
CA THR A 151 -9.14 -23.59 -1.37
C THR A 151 -7.79 -24.29 -1.50
N ALA A 152 -7.54 -25.31 -0.68
CA ALA A 152 -6.31 -26.10 -0.81
C ALA A 152 -6.41 -27.06 -2.01
N GLU A 153 -5.38 -27.07 -2.85
CA GLU A 153 -5.30 -27.91 -4.04
C GLU A 153 -3.90 -28.54 -4.16
N GLN A 154 -3.80 -29.81 -3.76
CA GLN A 154 -2.54 -30.56 -3.72
C GLN A 154 -1.43 -29.80 -2.99
N LYS A 155 -0.43 -29.28 -3.72
CA LYS A 155 0.71 -28.51 -3.18
C LYS A 155 0.52 -26.99 -3.23
N TYR A 156 -0.59 -26.51 -3.79
CA TYR A 156 -0.89 -25.09 -3.96
C TYR A 156 -2.18 -24.71 -3.22
N THR A 157 -2.39 -23.40 -3.09
CA THR A 157 -3.69 -22.84 -2.73
C THR A 157 -4.29 -22.16 -3.95
N ARG A 158 -5.52 -22.52 -4.28
CA ARG A 158 -6.31 -21.83 -5.30
C ARG A 158 -6.99 -20.61 -4.69
N LEU A 159 -6.81 -19.47 -5.34
CA LEU A 159 -7.52 -18.22 -5.08
C LEU A 159 -8.65 -18.11 -6.11
N THR A 160 -9.87 -17.85 -5.66
CA THR A 160 -11.01 -17.52 -6.53
C THR A 160 -11.43 -16.08 -6.23
N PHE A 161 -11.53 -15.25 -7.26
CA PHE A 161 -11.81 -13.81 -7.20
C PHE A 161 -12.62 -13.38 -8.43
N ASP A 162 -13.18 -12.16 -8.44
CA ASP A 162 -14.11 -11.71 -9.51
C ASP A 162 -13.51 -11.74 -10.93
N GLY A 163 -12.18 -11.66 -11.04
CA GLY A 163 -11.43 -11.73 -12.30
C GLY A 163 -10.96 -13.13 -12.73
N GLY A 164 -11.32 -14.17 -11.98
CA GLY A 164 -10.96 -15.56 -12.27
C GLY A 164 -10.25 -16.25 -11.12
N GLU A 165 -9.31 -17.12 -11.45
CA GLU A 165 -8.62 -17.96 -10.47
C GLU A 165 -7.11 -17.94 -10.64
N ALA A 166 -6.39 -18.17 -9.54
CA ALA A 166 -4.94 -18.24 -9.51
C ALA A 166 -4.45 -19.30 -8.53
N LEU A 167 -3.25 -19.83 -8.76
CA LEU A 167 -2.57 -20.73 -7.83
C LEU A 167 -1.40 -20.01 -7.16
N VAL A 168 -1.29 -20.18 -5.84
CA VAL A 168 -0.18 -19.65 -5.03
C VAL A 168 0.45 -20.76 -4.18
N GLU A 169 1.72 -20.59 -3.83
CA GLU A 169 2.46 -21.52 -2.95
C GLU A 169 2.17 -21.30 -1.47
N GLN A 170 1.60 -20.14 -1.11
CA GLN A 170 1.21 -19.85 0.25
C GLN A 170 0.14 -20.84 0.71
N SER A 171 0.37 -21.49 1.85
CA SER A 171 -0.63 -22.36 2.47
C SER A 171 -1.82 -21.56 2.99
N LEU A 172 -2.98 -22.19 3.12
CA LEU A 172 -4.14 -21.56 3.77
C LEU A 172 -3.79 -21.03 5.16
N LYS A 173 -2.92 -21.69 5.92
CA LYS A 173 -2.55 -21.21 7.27
C LYS A 173 -1.78 -19.89 7.21
N GLN A 174 -0.89 -19.73 6.23
CA GLN A 174 -0.15 -18.49 6.03
C GLN A 174 -1.09 -17.36 5.60
N LEU A 175 -2.00 -17.61 4.66
CA LEU A 175 -2.97 -16.62 4.21
C LEU A 175 -3.90 -16.16 5.34
N GLU A 176 -4.39 -17.09 6.18
CA GLU A 176 -5.22 -16.75 7.34
C GLU A 176 -4.49 -15.88 8.37
N LEU A 177 -3.21 -16.17 8.64
CA LEU A 177 -2.40 -15.40 9.57
C LEU A 177 -2.04 -14.02 9.01
N GLN A 178 -1.87 -13.92 7.69
CA GLN A 178 -1.52 -12.68 7.00
C GLN A 178 -2.72 -11.74 6.87
N TYR A 179 -3.93 -12.27 6.61
CA TYR A 179 -5.15 -11.48 6.43
C TYR A 179 -6.24 -11.84 7.45
N PRO A 180 -5.96 -11.79 8.77
CA PRO A 180 -6.89 -12.28 9.79
C PRO A 180 -8.13 -11.39 9.92
N ALA A 181 -8.07 -10.14 9.46
CA ALA A 181 -9.23 -9.24 9.44
C ALA A 181 -10.22 -9.62 8.33
N GLN A 182 -9.73 -9.97 7.14
CA GLN A 182 -10.53 -10.23 5.94
C GLN A 182 -10.87 -11.70 5.74
N LEU A 183 -9.97 -12.63 6.07
CA LEU A 183 -10.15 -14.06 5.83
C LEU A 183 -10.62 -14.80 7.09
N MET A 184 -11.45 -15.81 6.87
CA MET A 184 -11.91 -16.73 7.92
C MET A 184 -11.89 -18.16 7.41
N ARG A 185 -11.44 -19.08 8.26
CA ARG A 185 -11.57 -20.51 8.00
C ARG A 185 -12.98 -21.01 8.28
N ILE A 186 -13.53 -21.72 7.30
CA ILE A 186 -14.83 -22.39 7.41
C ILE A 186 -14.70 -23.90 7.31
N HIS A 187 -13.64 -24.39 6.68
CA HIS A 187 -13.32 -25.80 6.56
C HIS A 187 -11.80 -25.99 6.53
N ARG A 188 -11.31 -27.20 6.83
CA ARG A 188 -9.85 -27.48 6.90
C ARG A 188 -9.10 -27.10 5.60
N ASN A 189 -9.79 -27.17 4.47
CA ASN A 189 -9.26 -26.85 3.14
C ASN A 189 -9.87 -25.57 2.52
N THR A 190 -10.56 -24.72 3.30
CA THR A 190 -11.26 -23.55 2.76
C THR A 190 -11.18 -22.34 3.70
N LEU A 191 -10.69 -21.23 3.17
CA LEU A 191 -10.87 -19.89 3.69
C LEU A 191 -11.88 -19.14 2.83
N VAL A 192 -12.66 -18.25 3.44
CA VAL A 192 -13.54 -17.31 2.73
C VAL A 192 -13.22 -15.89 3.14
N ASN A 193 -13.49 -14.95 2.24
CA ASN A 193 -13.48 -13.54 2.59
C ASN A 193 -14.76 -13.18 3.35
N LYS A 194 -14.59 -12.64 4.55
CA LYS A 194 -15.69 -12.25 5.45
C LYS A 194 -16.61 -11.21 4.82
N ASN A 195 -16.04 -10.26 4.06
CA ASN A 195 -16.80 -9.19 3.43
C ASN A 195 -17.63 -9.68 2.24
N ARG A 196 -17.38 -10.90 1.76
CA ARG A 196 -18.15 -11.54 0.68
C ARG A 196 -19.25 -12.45 1.20
N ILE A 197 -19.42 -12.62 2.51
CA ILE A 197 -20.47 -13.51 3.03
C ILE A 197 -21.84 -12.87 2.82
N TYR A 198 -22.66 -13.47 1.96
CA TYR A 198 -24.02 -13.00 1.67
C TYR A 198 -25.05 -13.61 2.62
N SER A 199 -24.99 -14.93 2.85
CA SER A 199 -25.93 -15.60 3.75
C SER A 199 -25.38 -16.91 4.30
N MET A 200 -25.98 -17.41 5.38
CA MET A 200 -25.71 -18.73 5.94
C MET A 200 -27.01 -19.52 6.03
N THR A 201 -27.00 -20.75 5.53
CA THR A 201 -28.15 -21.67 5.63
C THR A 201 -27.81 -22.88 6.50
N HIS A 202 -28.84 -23.56 6.97
CA HIS A 202 -28.74 -24.82 7.69
C HIS A 202 -29.78 -25.77 7.13
N ASP A 203 -29.33 -26.71 6.32
CA ASP A 203 -30.16 -27.69 5.63
C ASP A 203 -29.63 -29.08 5.99
N ASP A 204 -30.51 -30.01 6.37
CA ASP A 204 -30.18 -31.41 6.71
C ASP A 204 -29.01 -31.59 7.71
N GLY A 205 -28.92 -30.72 8.71
CA GLY A 205 -27.87 -30.78 9.73
C GLY A 205 -26.51 -30.23 9.27
N VAL A 206 -26.45 -29.61 8.09
CA VAL A 206 -25.23 -29.06 7.49
C VAL A 206 -25.35 -27.54 7.40
N HIS A 207 -24.38 -26.85 7.97
CA HIS A 207 -24.25 -25.39 7.83
C HIS A 207 -23.46 -25.05 6.56
N SER A 208 -23.97 -24.11 5.75
CA SER A 208 -23.30 -23.64 4.53
C SER A 208 -23.36 -22.12 4.39
N LEU A 209 -22.36 -21.52 3.73
CA LEU A 209 -22.33 -20.11 3.35
C LEU A 209 -22.64 -19.93 1.86
N MET A 210 -23.35 -18.87 1.53
CA MET A 210 -23.36 -18.27 0.20
C MET A 210 -22.45 -17.04 0.20
N LEU A 211 -21.60 -16.93 -0.81
CA LEU A 211 -20.72 -15.79 -0.98
C LEU A 211 -21.14 -14.95 -2.20
N ASP A 212 -21.00 -13.64 -2.11
CA ASP A 212 -21.17 -12.74 -3.24
C ASP A 212 -20.08 -12.99 -4.29
N GLY A 213 -20.50 -13.11 -5.55
CA GLY A 213 -19.66 -13.55 -6.67
C GLY A 213 -19.48 -15.08 -6.81
N ALA A 214 -20.01 -15.89 -5.88
CA ALA A 214 -19.96 -17.36 -5.98
C ALA A 214 -21.29 -17.97 -6.44
N SER A 215 -21.22 -18.93 -7.37
CA SER A 215 -22.39 -19.69 -7.86
C SER A 215 -22.76 -20.91 -7.00
N THR A 216 -21.96 -21.23 -5.97
CA THR A 216 -22.11 -22.43 -5.16
C THR A 216 -22.04 -22.15 -3.67
N LYS A 217 -22.67 -23.02 -2.87
CA LYS A 217 -22.62 -22.98 -1.40
C LYS A 217 -21.31 -23.58 -0.88
N PHE A 218 -20.74 -22.99 0.16
CA PHE A 218 -19.55 -23.49 0.85
C PHE A 218 -19.92 -24.11 2.19
N VAL A 219 -19.65 -25.41 2.36
CA VAL A 219 -19.96 -26.15 3.58
C VAL A 219 -19.04 -25.73 4.72
N ILE A 220 -19.61 -25.44 5.89
CA ILE A 220 -18.90 -25.12 7.12
C ILE A 220 -18.65 -26.43 7.88
N SER A 221 -17.40 -26.67 8.26
CA SER A 221 -17.07 -27.80 9.13
C SER A 221 -17.66 -27.61 10.52
N ARG A 222 -18.12 -28.70 11.17
CA ARG A 222 -18.76 -28.66 12.51
C ARG A 222 -17.96 -27.88 13.55
N ARG A 223 -16.64 -27.89 13.45
CA ARG A 223 -15.72 -27.20 14.38
C ARG A 223 -15.74 -25.68 14.20
N GLU A 224 -15.92 -25.19 12.97
CA GLU A 224 -15.90 -23.76 12.65
C GLU A 224 -17.28 -23.08 12.76
N VAL A 225 -18.38 -23.86 12.85
CA VAL A 225 -19.76 -23.33 12.94
C VAL A 225 -19.91 -22.25 14.02
N LYS A 226 -19.33 -22.46 15.20
CA LYS A 226 -19.43 -21.50 16.31
C LYS A 226 -18.71 -20.19 15.99
N THR A 227 -17.53 -20.27 15.39
CA THR A 227 -16.72 -19.12 14.97
C THR A 227 -17.44 -18.31 13.90
N VAL A 228 -17.99 -18.99 12.89
CA VAL A 228 -18.72 -18.36 11.78
C VAL A 228 -19.99 -17.65 12.30
N LYS A 229 -20.78 -18.31 13.15
CA LYS A 229 -21.99 -17.71 13.76
C LYS A 229 -21.68 -16.45 14.55
N ALA A 230 -20.57 -16.42 15.28
CA ALA A 230 -20.17 -15.26 16.08
C ALA A 230 -19.85 -14.02 15.23
N ILE A 231 -19.41 -14.22 13.98
CA ILE A 231 -19.08 -13.13 13.05
C ILE A 231 -20.31 -12.65 12.29
N MET A 232 -21.26 -13.54 11.97
CA MET A 232 -22.53 -13.18 11.32
C MET A 232 -23.59 -12.62 12.27
N GLY A 233 -23.46 -12.84 13.58
CA GLY A 233 -24.40 -12.38 14.61
C GLY A 233 -24.06 -11.01 15.22
N LYS A 234 -23.20 -10.23 14.55
CA LYS A 234 -22.98 -8.80 14.82
C LYS A 234 -23.67 -7.95 13.78
#